data_AF-A0A926T0R8-F1
#
_entry.id   AF-A0A926T0R8-F1
#
_cell.length_a   1.000
_cell.length_b   1.000
_cell.length_c   1.000
_cell.angle_alpha   90.00
_cell.angle_beta   90.00
_cell.angle_gamma   90.00
#
_symmetry.space_group_name_H-M   'P 1'
#
loop_
_entity.id
_entity.type
_entity.pdbx_description
1 polymer ?
#
loop_
_entity_poly.entity_id
_entity_poly.type
_entity_poly.pdbx_seq_one_letter_code
_entity_poly.pdbx_strand_id
1 'polypeptide(L)'
;MDKRQLHRSLVRLPLPFRKRLGRKLVIRPVTDANIYKTAIQSSAEETTREKETEAPLAKTPPKKASGTLKWSLVWLSIALILAGTGVVGGLLLTTLPPPPDCQKISPLAADGERLQCAQQAAASGKLEALVGAIALVSGWPETHPLYPEAQRLMGEWSSSILAIAQQKINQGDLQGAIAVSRKIPVRSPLYPEAQAKLADWQQDWKRGEKITSEVYQAMKAQQWLTASQKAQALLGMNISYWRDTKLNQLMQQMAEEKLAWQQLEEARDLAESNTPAQLQQAIAMVGKIKPKSYASSLAQAERNNWSRAIVKIAAERFKEQDFPGVLVVLQSVPADTSVYKEAQDWVRLTRATSAAKDDSLVALIDATTEVRQIGSQSPLYKQALSQKALWQSQLQDQIKLQFASAIASIDQPLTLQLAIEQAQTIALKQPKRILAQTHIASWRKSIHQIEDRAVLAQANLLAGPGTIDSLKAAVAQASKIESDRPLGADAQAAIALWNRQIETIEDKPILELAKGLAAQGNLLAAIQAARQVKQQRALYSEAQAAVSEWVGQIQIVEDRPILEKAANLAAEGSLIAAIQTAYSITAGRPLYNEAQAAIARWQSQLDAVDAARKALAGTSPYDTQSQAIDPL
;
A
#
# COMPACT_ATOMS: atom_id res chain seq x y z
N MET A 1 -42.60 23.67 2.41
CA MET A 1 -43.32 22.42 2.72
C MET A 1 -42.68 21.36 1.84
N ASP A 2 -41.78 20.47 2.27
CA ASP A 2 -41.65 19.63 3.49
C ASP A 2 -42.16 18.19 3.28
N LYS A 3 -41.60 17.25 4.06
CA LYS A 3 -41.67 15.77 3.97
C LYS A 3 -40.80 15.24 2.81
N ARG A 4 -39.55 14.83 3.02
CA ARG A 4 -38.99 13.85 3.98
C ARG A 4 -39.64 12.46 3.90
N GLN A 5 -38.85 11.47 3.51
CA GLN A 5 -38.71 10.23 4.28
C GLN A 5 -37.30 9.66 4.07
N LEU A 6 -36.74 9.05 5.12
CA LEU A 6 -35.42 8.41 5.12
C LEU A 6 -35.60 6.90 4.97
N HIS A 7 -34.62 6.21 4.40
CA HIS A 7 -34.40 4.78 4.62
C HIS A 7 -33.00 4.54 5.18
N ARG A 8 -32.92 3.61 6.15
CA ARG A 8 -31.75 3.42 7.02
C ARG A 8 -30.68 2.56 6.36
N SER A 9 -29.42 2.97 6.50
CA SER A 9 -28.28 2.07 6.40
C SER A 9 -28.19 1.18 7.66
N LEU A 10 -27.84 -0.09 7.48
CA LEU A 10 -27.53 -1.04 8.57
C LEU A 10 -26.05 -1.39 8.54
N VAL A 11 -25.23 -0.54 9.18
CA VAL A 11 -23.80 -0.79 9.36
C VAL A 11 -23.60 -1.81 10.48
N ARG A 12 -22.95 -2.95 10.18
CA ARG A 12 -22.55 -3.93 11.20
C ARG A 12 -21.28 -3.45 11.92
N LEU A 13 -21.38 -3.18 13.22
CA LEU A 13 -20.23 -2.92 14.10
C LEU A 13 -19.56 -4.25 14.51
N PRO A 14 -18.21 -4.35 14.47
CA PRO A 14 -17.49 -5.49 15.04
C PRO A 14 -17.37 -5.38 16.56
N LEU A 15 -17.37 -6.54 17.25
CA LEU A 15 -17.27 -6.62 18.71
C LEU A 15 -15.81 -6.51 19.20
N PRO A 16 -15.54 -5.85 20.34
CA PRO A 16 -14.20 -5.79 20.93
C PRO A 16 -13.82 -7.12 21.62
N PHE A 17 -12.67 -7.69 21.26
CA PHE A 17 -12.20 -8.97 21.83
C PHE A 17 -11.51 -8.78 23.19
N ARG A 18 -11.83 -9.64 24.17
CA ARG A 18 -11.29 -9.53 25.55
C ARG A 18 -9.81 -9.93 25.62
N LYS A 19 -9.02 -9.17 26.40
CA LYS A 19 -7.76 -9.67 26.98
C LYS A 19 -8.04 -10.90 27.86
N ARG A 20 -7.19 -11.92 27.79
CA ARG A 20 -7.01 -12.96 28.83
C ARG A 20 -5.54 -13.01 29.25
N LEU A 21 -5.31 -13.17 30.55
CA LEU A 21 -3.98 -13.31 31.15
C LEU A 21 -3.61 -14.79 31.33
N GLY A 22 -2.30 -15.06 31.32
CA GLY A 22 -1.68 -16.11 32.12
C GLY A 22 -1.90 -17.58 31.72
N ARG A 23 -0.94 -18.14 30.98
CA ARG A 23 -0.47 -19.51 31.20
C ARG A 23 1.07 -19.53 31.17
N LYS A 24 1.69 -20.09 32.22
CA LYS A 24 3.13 -20.40 32.22
C LYS A 24 3.37 -21.57 31.27
N LEU A 25 4.32 -21.44 30.35
CA LEU A 25 4.93 -22.60 29.69
C LEU A 25 5.99 -23.19 30.62
N VAL A 26 5.86 -24.49 30.92
CA VAL A 26 6.92 -25.27 31.57
C VAL A 26 7.65 -26.01 30.45
N ILE A 27 8.92 -25.67 30.23
CA ILE A 27 9.77 -26.36 29.27
C ILE A 27 10.32 -27.62 29.94
N ARG A 28 10.04 -28.78 29.34
CA ARG A 28 10.79 -30.02 29.58
C ARG A 28 11.58 -30.35 28.31
N PRO A 29 12.91 -30.54 28.37
CA PRO A 29 13.64 -31.10 27.24
C PRO A 29 13.25 -32.57 27.04
N VAL A 30 13.12 -32.98 25.78
CA VAL A 30 13.06 -34.39 25.36
C VAL A 30 14.34 -34.66 24.57
N THR A 31 15.07 -35.70 24.95
CA THR A 31 16.36 -36.06 24.34
C THR A 31 16.41 -37.55 24.04
N ASP A 32 15.86 -37.92 22.89
CA ASP A 32 15.97 -39.23 22.25
C ASP A 32 16.52 -39.03 20.82
N ALA A 33 17.31 -39.92 20.22
CA ALA A 33 18.16 -40.96 20.81
C ALA A 33 19.24 -41.30 19.77
N ASN A 34 20.53 -41.26 20.13
CA ASN A 34 21.61 -41.67 19.22
C ASN A 34 21.86 -43.18 19.33
N ILE A 35 21.42 -43.95 18.33
CA ILE A 35 21.66 -45.39 18.25
C ILE A 35 22.83 -45.64 17.28
N TYR A 36 24.00 -46.01 17.81
CA TYR A 36 25.03 -46.69 17.02
C TYR A 36 25.90 -47.66 17.84
N LYS A 37 25.92 -48.91 17.36
CA LYS A 37 27.07 -49.84 17.32
C LYS A 37 27.57 -50.53 18.62
N THR A 38 27.49 -51.87 18.59
CA THR A 38 28.52 -52.87 18.98
C THR A 38 29.05 -52.95 20.43
N ALA A 39 29.45 -54.12 20.97
CA ALA A 39 29.22 -55.54 20.67
C ALA A 39 29.91 -56.41 21.76
N ILE A 40 29.86 -57.75 21.61
CA ILE A 40 30.82 -58.75 22.14
C ILE A 40 30.77 -59.06 23.65
N GLN A 41 30.57 -60.36 23.96
CA GLN A 41 31.05 -61.18 25.11
C GLN A 41 30.88 -60.67 26.56
N SER A 42 30.78 -61.52 27.59
CA SER A 42 30.48 -62.98 27.72
C SER A 42 30.15 -63.28 29.20
N SER A 43 29.92 -64.56 29.51
CA SER A 43 30.30 -65.23 30.78
C SER A 43 29.87 -64.61 32.12
N ALA A 44 28.99 -65.35 32.82
CA ALA A 44 28.87 -65.40 34.29
C ALA A 44 28.33 -64.11 34.97
N GLU A 45 27.76 -64.15 36.18
CA GLU A 45 27.46 -65.27 37.08
C GLU A 45 26.18 -64.98 37.90
N GLU A 46 25.88 -65.82 38.90
CA GLU A 46 25.23 -65.54 40.20
C GLU A 46 24.75 -64.09 40.54
N THR A 47 23.66 -63.84 41.31
CA THR A 47 22.99 -64.70 42.32
C THR A 47 21.63 -64.14 42.84
N THR A 48 20.87 -64.95 43.62
CA THR A 48 19.65 -64.64 44.43
C THR A 48 18.34 -64.21 43.71
N ARG A 49 17.15 -64.82 43.98
CA ARG A 49 16.21 -64.76 45.16
C ARG A 49 15.37 -63.46 45.16
N GLU A 50 14.05 -63.46 45.41
CA GLU A 50 13.20 -64.36 46.23
C GLU A 50 11.84 -64.76 45.60
N LYS A 51 11.19 -65.76 46.24
CA LYS A 51 9.76 -65.94 46.61
C LYS A 51 8.68 -65.18 45.80
N GLU A 52 7.50 -65.74 45.53
CA GLU A 52 6.60 -66.29 46.58
C GLU A 52 5.75 -67.52 46.15
N THR A 53 4.73 -67.86 46.95
CA THR A 53 4.19 -69.22 47.11
C THR A 53 2.71 -69.31 46.70
N GLU A 54 2.30 -70.38 46.00
CA GLU A 54 1.05 -71.10 46.32
C GLU A 54 0.96 -72.50 45.67
N ALA A 55 0.09 -73.35 46.24
CA ALA A 55 -0.17 -74.77 45.96
C ALA A 55 -1.60 -75.10 46.52
N PRO A 56 -2.22 -76.32 46.47
CA PRO A 56 -1.59 -77.66 46.56
C PRO A 56 -2.34 -78.84 45.84
N LEU A 57 -2.03 -80.09 46.26
CA LEU A 57 -2.74 -81.37 46.06
C LEU A 57 -2.55 -82.04 44.65
N ALA A 58 -2.32 -83.36 44.51
CA ALA A 58 -2.61 -84.48 45.43
C ALA A 58 -1.75 -85.76 45.26
N LYS A 59 -1.55 -86.47 46.40
CA LYS A 59 -1.60 -87.95 46.59
C LYS A 59 -0.55 -88.93 45.99
N THR A 60 0.51 -89.14 46.78
CA THR A 60 0.94 -90.43 47.41
C THR A 60 1.57 -91.62 46.60
N PRO A 61 2.35 -92.53 47.25
CA PRO A 61 3.37 -93.39 46.61
C PRO A 61 3.13 -94.92 46.77
N PRO A 62 4.15 -95.80 46.54
CA PRO A 62 4.77 -96.42 47.72
C PRO A 62 6.30 -96.70 47.69
N LYS A 63 6.95 -96.34 48.81
CA LYS A 63 7.96 -97.09 49.61
C LYS A 63 9.12 -97.87 48.94
N LYS A 64 10.35 -97.56 49.39
CA LYS A 64 11.50 -98.49 49.43
C LYS A 64 11.25 -99.61 50.47
N ALA A 65 11.88 -100.76 50.30
CA ALA A 65 12.14 -101.75 51.35
C ALA A 65 13.59 -102.27 51.25
N SER A 66 14.18 -102.63 52.39
CA SER A 66 15.54 -103.17 52.50
C SER A 66 15.53 -104.70 52.55
N GLY A 67 16.65 -105.33 52.17
CA GLY A 67 16.83 -106.78 52.29
C GLY A 67 18.22 -107.23 51.87
N THR A 68 19.07 -107.59 52.82
CA THR A 68 20.39 -108.16 52.56
C THR A 68 20.29 -109.68 52.40
N LEU A 69 20.67 -110.22 51.24
CA LEU A 69 21.24 -111.56 51.16
C LEU A 69 22.26 -111.63 50.02
N LYS A 70 23.47 -112.09 50.32
CA LYS A 70 24.52 -112.35 49.32
C LYS A 70 24.42 -113.80 48.82
N TRP A 71 25.11 -114.06 47.70
CA TRP A 71 25.55 -115.40 47.29
C TRP A 71 24.55 -116.36 46.60
N SER A 72 23.50 -115.83 45.96
CA SER A 72 22.76 -116.57 44.90
C SER A 72 22.78 -115.87 43.52
N LEU A 73 23.05 -114.56 43.47
CA LEU A 73 22.98 -113.74 42.25
C LEU A 73 24.12 -113.96 41.24
N VAL A 74 25.12 -114.80 41.54
CA VAL A 74 26.31 -115.00 40.67
C VAL A 74 26.04 -115.98 39.53
N TRP A 75 25.14 -116.96 39.70
CA TRP A 75 24.85 -117.95 38.66
C TRP A 75 23.72 -117.51 37.71
N LEU A 76 22.74 -116.74 38.19
CA LEU A 76 21.67 -116.20 37.34
C LEU A 76 22.13 -115.09 36.39
N SER A 77 23.17 -114.32 36.74
CA SER A 77 23.74 -113.29 35.86
C SER A 77 24.39 -113.89 34.62
N ILE A 78 25.16 -114.98 34.76
CA ILE A 78 25.87 -115.64 33.64
C ILE A 78 24.88 -116.18 32.61
N ALA A 79 23.80 -116.83 33.04
CA ALA A 79 22.76 -117.33 32.15
C ALA A 79 22.03 -116.18 31.40
N LEU A 80 21.74 -115.08 32.09
CA LEU A 80 21.07 -113.93 31.49
C LEU A 80 21.96 -113.17 30.49
N ILE A 81 23.28 -113.09 30.76
CA ILE A 81 24.26 -112.43 29.88
C ILE A 81 24.41 -113.19 28.54
N LEU A 82 24.34 -114.51 28.54
CA LEU A 82 24.41 -115.32 27.31
C LEU A 82 23.10 -115.37 26.52
N ALA A 83 21.94 -115.22 27.17
CA ALA A 83 20.65 -115.11 26.48
C ALA A 83 20.37 -113.69 25.94
N GLY A 84 20.85 -112.65 26.65
CA GLY A 84 20.55 -111.25 26.32
C GLY A 84 21.23 -110.72 25.06
N THR A 85 22.43 -111.20 24.72
CA THR A 85 23.22 -110.71 23.57
C THR A 85 22.54 -110.97 22.23
N GLY A 86 21.90 -112.15 22.06
CA GLY A 86 21.14 -112.47 20.85
C GLY A 86 19.92 -111.56 20.64
N VAL A 87 19.19 -111.24 21.72
CA VAL A 87 18.01 -110.35 21.67
C VAL A 87 18.43 -108.90 21.40
N VAL A 88 19.49 -108.41 22.04
CA VAL A 88 20.02 -107.05 21.80
C VAL A 88 20.57 -106.92 20.38
N GLY A 89 21.29 -107.92 19.86
CA GLY A 89 21.75 -107.93 18.47
C GLY A 89 20.60 -107.94 17.46
N GLY A 90 19.54 -108.72 17.72
CA GLY A 90 18.32 -108.74 16.91
C GLY A 90 17.56 -107.41 16.91
N LEU A 91 17.50 -106.71 18.05
CA LEU A 91 16.93 -105.36 18.10
C LEU A 91 17.78 -104.34 17.35
N LEU A 92 19.11 -104.32 17.53
CA LEU A 92 19.97 -103.33 16.85
C LEU A 92 19.96 -103.46 15.32
N LEU A 93 19.67 -104.64 14.78
CA LEU A 93 19.52 -104.87 13.33
C LEU A 93 18.10 -104.59 12.80
N THR A 94 17.14 -104.26 13.66
CA THR A 94 15.73 -103.98 13.28
C THR A 94 15.22 -102.60 13.71
N THR A 95 15.88 -101.94 14.66
CA THR A 95 15.67 -100.52 14.94
C THR A 95 16.46 -99.65 13.97
N LEU A 96 15.78 -98.78 13.22
CA LEU A 96 16.44 -97.70 12.49
C LEU A 96 17.28 -96.85 13.47
N PRO A 97 18.52 -96.46 13.10
CA PRO A 97 19.31 -95.56 13.93
C PRO A 97 18.59 -94.21 14.08
N PRO A 98 18.75 -93.50 15.22
CA PRO A 98 18.18 -92.17 15.39
C PRO A 98 18.74 -91.22 14.31
N PRO A 99 17.93 -90.26 13.81
CA PRO A 99 18.41 -89.29 12.83
C PRO A 99 19.59 -88.49 13.41
N PRO A 100 20.62 -88.18 12.59
CA PRO A 100 21.86 -87.57 13.08
C PRO A 100 21.63 -86.17 13.68
N ASP A 101 22.38 -85.82 14.72
CA ASP A 101 22.40 -84.46 15.27
C ASP A 101 23.22 -83.54 14.37
N CYS A 102 22.59 -83.09 13.29
CA CYS A 102 23.17 -82.18 12.30
C CYS A 102 23.56 -80.79 12.86
N GLN A 103 23.35 -80.51 14.16
CA GLN A 103 23.92 -79.33 14.82
C GLN A 103 25.44 -79.48 15.08
N LYS A 104 25.98 -80.71 15.09
CA LYS A 104 27.38 -81.01 15.43
C LYS A 104 28.00 -82.09 14.52
N ILE A 105 28.01 -81.83 13.21
CA ILE A 105 28.65 -82.74 12.23
C ILE A 105 30.12 -82.96 12.60
N SER A 106 30.48 -84.21 12.89
CA SER A 106 31.85 -84.60 13.24
C SER A 106 32.79 -84.57 12.02
N PRO A 107 34.08 -84.20 12.17
CA PRO A 107 35.09 -84.44 11.13
C PRO A 107 35.32 -85.93 10.83
N LEU A 108 34.77 -86.83 11.66
CA LEU A 108 34.74 -88.28 11.47
C LEU A 108 33.33 -88.82 11.14
N ALA A 109 32.33 -87.96 10.92
CA ALA A 109 30.99 -88.36 10.47
C ALA A 109 31.04 -89.07 9.11
N ALA A 110 30.15 -90.03 8.90
CA ALA A 110 30.09 -90.79 7.65
C ALA A 110 29.64 -89.91 6.49
N ASP A 111 30.11 -90.14 5.26
CA ASP A 111 29.77 -89.27 4.14
C ASP A 111 28.27 -89.30 3.76
N GLY A 112 27.56 -90.39 4.05
CA GLY A 112 26.08 -90.45 3.96
C GLY A 112 25.38 -89.57 5.02
N GLU A 113 25.93 -89.51 6.23
CA GLU A 113 25.45 -88.65 7.32
C GLU A 113 25.65 -87.17 6.96
N ARG A 114 26.81 -86.83 6.41
CA ARG A 114 27.12 -85.49 5.87
C ARG A 114 26.14 -85.08 4.77
N LEU A 115 25.82 -85.99 3.86
CA LEU A 115 24.85 -85.75 2.77
C LEU A 115 23.44 -85.49 3.32
N GLN A 116 23.00 -86.29 4.29
CA GLN A 116 21.70 -86.13 4.94
C GLN A 116 21.61 -84.81 5.70
N CYS A 117 22.65 -84.42 6.44
CA CYS A 117 22.71 -83.12 7.11
C CYS A 117 22.79 -81.94 6.15
N ALA A 118 23.48 -82.09 5.00
CA ALA A 118 23.48 -81.08 3.94
C ALA A 118 22.07 -80.89 3.34
N GLN A 119 21.35 -81.98 3.06
CA GLN A 119 19.94 -81.93 2.64
C GLN A 119 19.07 -81.22 3.67
N GLN A 120 19.20 -81.55 4.96
CA GLN A 120 18.41 -80.94 6.03
C GLN A 120 18.70 -79.44 6.21
N ALA A 121 19.94 -78.99 6.03
CA ALA A 121 20.29 -77.58 6.02
C ALA A 121 19.68 -76.85 4.80
N ALA A 122 19.85 -77.42 3.61
CA ALA A 122 19.34 -76.88 2.35
C ALA A 122 17.81 -76.77 2.32
N ALA A 123 17.09 -77.68 2.98
CA ALA A 123 15.62 -77.69 3.07
C ALA A 123 15.02 -76.38 3.63
N SER A 124 15.81 -75.54 4.30
CA SER A 124 15.39 -74.21 4.75
C SER A 124 15.26 -73.17 3.63
N GLY A 125 15.79 -73.43 2.43
CA GLY A 125 15.80 -72.52 1.28
C GLY A 125 16.63 -71.23 1.47
N LYS A 126 17.29 -71.06 2.61
CA LYS A 126 18.05 -69.83 2.95
C LYS A 126 19.43 -69.87 2.31
N LEU A 127 19.86 -68.74 1.75
CA LEU A 127 21.14 -68.60 1.02
C LEU A 127 22.32 -69.24 1.75
N GLU A 128 22.60 -68.86 3.00
CA GLU A 128 23.77 -69.36 3.73
C GLU A 128 23.65 -70.86 4.08
N ALA A 129 22.44 -71.39 4.18
CA ALA A 129 22.20 -72.81 4.44
C ALA A 129 22.35 -73.66 3.16
N LEU A 130 21.90 -73.15 2.01
CA LEU A 130 22.17 -73.73 0.68
C LEU A 130 23.67 -73.76 0.39
N VAL A 131 24.38 -72.67 0.69
CA VAL A 131 25.83 -72.55 0.51
C VAL A 131 26.59 -73.46 1.47
N GLY A 132 26.17 -73.56 2.73
CA GLY A 132 26.72 -74.52 3.69
C GLY A 132 26.52 -75.97 3.26
N ALA A 133 25.33 -76.33 2.76
CA ALA A 133 25.03 -77.65 2.23
C ALA A 133 25.92 -78.00 1.02
N ILE A 134 26.05 -77.08 0.06
CA ILE A 134 26.97 -77.22 -1.07
C ILE A 134 28.42 -77.41 -0.59
N ALA A 135 28.87 -76.62 0.40
CA ALA A 135 30.24 -76.71 0.92
C ALA A 135 30.59 -78.11 1.44
N LEU A 136 29.67 -78.76 2.17
CA LEU A 136 29.85 -80.11 2.73
C LEU A 136 30.10 -81.20 1.67
N VAL A 137 29.59 -81.05 0.44
CA VAL A 137 29.69 -82.06 -0.63
C VAL A 137 30.61 -81.67 -1.77
N SER A 138 30.88 -80.37 -1.96
CA SER A 138 31.67 -79.84 -3.09
C SER A 138 33.14 -80.33 -3.15
N GLY A 139 33.68 -80.83 -2.02
CA GLY A 139 35.03 -81.38 -1.94
C GLY A 139 35.21 -82.76 -2.58
N TRP A 140 34.16 -83.57 -2.68
CA TRP A 140 34.25 -85.00 -3.01
C TRP A 140 34.84 -85.28 -4.42
N PRO A 141 35.68 -86.30 -4.59
CA PRO A 141 36.19 -86.73 -5.89
C PRO A 141 35.14 -87.53 -6.68
N GLU A 142 35.30 -87.59 -8.01
CA GLU A 142 34.42 -88.33 -8.93
C GLU A 142 34.33 -89.83 -8.63
N THR A 143 35.34 -90.40 -7.97
CA THR A 143 35.38 -91.80 -7.51
C THR A 143 34.62 -92.06 -6.20
N HIS A 144 34.02 -91.04 -5.57
CA HIS A 144 33.30 -91.20 -4.32
C HIS A 144 31.92 -91.87 -4.54
N PRO A 145 31.52 -92.89 -3.75
CA PRO A 145 30.28 -93.65 -4.01
C PRO A 145 28.99 -92.83 -4.07
N LEU A 146 28.95 -91.69 -3.35
CA LEU A 146 27.80 -90.77 -3.32
C LEU A 146 27.95 -89.57 -4.27
N TYR A 147 29.00 -89.51 -5.10
CA TYR A 147 29.27 -88.38 -5.99
C TYR A 147 28.11 -88.04 -6.96
N PRO A 148 27.44 -89.01 -7.63
CA PRO A 148 26.34 -88.68 -8.55
C PRO A 148 25.15 -88.00 -7.85
N GLU A 149 24.80 -88.47 -6.65
CA GLU A 149 23.71 -87.93 -5.84
C GLU A 149 24.09 -86.56 -5.24
N ALA A 150 25.34 -86.40 -4.78
CA ALA A 150 25.87 -85.11 -4.36
C ALA A 150 25.85 -84.08 -5.50
N GLN A 151 26.15 -84.48 -6.73
CA GLN A 151 26.08 -83.59 -7.89
C GLN A 151 24.64 -83.20 -8.25
N ARG A 152 23.69 -84.16 -8.21
CA ARG A 152 22.25 -83.87 -8.39
C ARG A 152 21.77 -82.81 -7.39
N LEU A 153 22.04 -83.03 -6.11
CA LEU A 153 21.68 -82.14 -5.01
C LEU A 153 22.39 -80.78 -5.09
N MET A 154 23.68 -80.75 -5.44
CA MET A 154 24.43 -79.50 -5.66
C MET A 154 23.81 -78.68 -6.79
N GLY A 155 23.30 -79.32 -7.85
CA GLY A 155 22.51 -78.69 -8.91
C GLY A 155 21.23 -78.04 -8.38
N GLU A 156 20.41 -78.77 -7.63
CA GLU A 156 19.15 -78.27 -7.04
C GLU A 156 19.37 -77.10 -6.06
N TRP A 157 20.40 -77.17 -5.23
CA TRP A 157 20.77 -76.09 -4.32
C TRP A 157 21.35 -74.88 -5.07
N SER A 158 22.12 -75.11 -6.14
CA SER A 158 22.61 -74.03 -7.01
C SER A 158 21.48 -73.34 -7.77
N SER A 159 20.46 -74.08 -8.20
CA SER A 159 19.26 -73.54 -8.83
C SER A 159 18.50 -72.63 -7.85
N SER A 160 18.38 -73.07 -6.59
CA SER A 160 17.79 -72.28 -5.51
C SER A 160 18.59 -70.98 -5.24
N ILE A 161 19.92 -71.03 -5.29
CA ILE A 161 20.78 -69.83 -5.19
C ILE A 161 20.58 -68.89 -6.40
N LEU A 162 20.45 -69.43 -7.62
CA LEU A 162 20.13 -68.61 -8.81
C LEU A 162 18.74 -67.97 -8.71
N ALA A 163 17.74 -68.64 -8.14
CA ALA A 163 16.42 -68.06 -7.91
C ALA A 163 16.49 -66.85 -6.95
N ILE A 164 17.28 -66.95 -5.88
CA ILE A 164 17.53 -65.82 -4.94
C ILE A 164 18.25 -64.67 -5.66
N ALA A 165 19.25 -64.96 -6.51
CA ALA A 165 19.92 -63.93 -7.31
C ALA A 165 18.99 -63.26 -8.34
N GLN A 166 18.13 -64.04 -8.99
CA GLN A 166 17.12 -63.55 -9.93
C GLN A 166 16.09 -62.67 -9.23
N GLN A 167 15.70 -62.99 -7.99
CA GLN A 167 14.86 -62.12 -7.16
C GLN A 167 15.58 -60.80 -6.84
N LYS A 168 16.87 -60.84 -6.49
CA LYS A 168 17.67 -59.64 -6.19
C LYS A 168 17.73 -58.66 -7.36
N ILE A 169 18.08 -59.11 -8.57
CA ILE A 169 18.14 -58.20 -9.72
C ILE A 169 16.76 -57.69 -10.14
N ASN A 170 15.70 -58.49 -9.96
CA ASN A 170 14.31 -58.06 -10.16
C ASN A 170 13.85 -56.99 -9.15
N GLN A 171 14.51 -56.87 -8.00
CA GLN A 171 14.35 -55.77 -7.03
C GLN A 171 15.24 -54.55 -7.33
N GLY A 172 16.11 -54.61 -8.35
CA GLY A 172 17.10 -53.58 -8.67
C GLY A 172 18.45 -53.76 -7.98
N ASP A 173 18.68 -54.88 -7.29
CA ASP A 173 19.93 -55.17 -6.59
C ASP A 173 20.86 -56.05 -7.45
N LEU A 174 21.47 -55.44 -8.48
CA LEU A 174 22.46 -56.10 -9.34
C LEU A 174 23.65 -56.63 -8.52
N GLN A 175 24.16 -55.86 -7.56
CA GLN A 175 25.35 -56.23 -6.80
C GLN A 175 25.06 -57.41 -5.85
N GLY A 176 23.88 -57.44 -5.23
CA GLY A 176 23.37 -58.59 -4.51
C GLY A 176 23.21 -59.82 -5.42
N ALA A 177 22.64 -59.67 -6.62
CA ALA A 177 22.50 -60.78 -7.57
C ALA A 177 23.87 -61.35 -8.00
N ILE A 178 24.87 -60.49 -8.24
CA ILE A 178 26.25 -60.89 -8.53
C ILE A 178 26.88 -61.61 -7.32
N ALA A 179 26.74 -61.05 -6.12
CA ALA A 179 27.32 -61.62 -4.90
C ALA A 179 26.70 -62.98 -4.54
N VAL A 180 25.39 -63.15 -4.72
CA VAL A 180 24.67 -64.42 -4.51
C VAL A 180 25.13 -65.47 -5.52
N SER A 181 25.13 -65.16 -6.80
CA SER A 181 25.48 -66.12 -7.86
C SER A 181 26.95 -66.57 -7.78
N ARG A 182 27.84 -65.70 -7.31
CA ARG A 182 29.26 -66.04 -7.04
C ARG A 182 29.46 -67.03 -5.88
N LYS A 183 28.43 -67.37 -5.11
CA LYS A 183 28.50 -68.45 -4.11
C LYS A 183 28.30 -69.86 -4.71
N ILE A 184 27.98 -69.97 -6.01
CA ILE A 184 27.88 -71.25 -6.71
C ILE A 184 29.29 -71.71 -7.11
N PRO A 185 29.75 -72.90 -6.69
CA PRO A 185 31.12 -73.36 -6.94
C PRO A 185 31.30 -73.83 -8.39
N VAL A 186 32.54 -73.77 -8.88
CA VAL A 186 32.92 -74.21 -10.24
C VAL A 186 32.58 -75.69 -10.52
N ARG A 187 32.53 -76.52 -9.47
CA ARG A 187 32.14 -77.95 -9.54
C ARG A 187 30.63 -78.22 -9.61
N SER A 188 29.78 -77.20 -9.56
CA SER A 188 28.33 -77.34 -9.67
C SER A 188 27.89 -77.57 -11.12
N PRO A 189 26.93 -78.47 -11.42
CA PRO A 189 26.42 -78.68 -12.77
C PRO A 189 25.78 -77.42 -13.37
N LEU A 190 25.31 -76.50 -12.54
CA LEU A 190 24.71 -75.22 -12.97
C LEU A 190 25.70 -74.05 -12.98
N TYR A 191 27.00 -74.27 -12.72
CA TYR A 191 27.99 -73.20 -12.81
C TYR A 191 28.05 -72.53 -14.19
N PRO A 192 27.98 -73.24 -15.34
CA PRO A 192 27.95 -72.60 -16.66
C PRO A 192 26.71 -71.72 -16.86
N GLU A 193 25.53 -72.18 -16.43
CA GLU A 193 24.28 -71.39 -16.49
C GLU A 193 24.37 -70.15 -15.58
N ALA A 194 24.96 -70.30 -14.39
CA ALA A 194 25.18 -69.18 -13.46
C ALA A 194 26.06 -68.08 -14.06
N GLN A 195 27.16 -68.45 -14.75
CA GLN A 195 28.01 -67.47 -15.42
C GLN A 195 27.33 -66.83 -16.64
N ALA A 196 26.54 -67.60 -17.40
CA ALA A 196 25.75 -67.07 -18.52
C ALA A 196 24.73 -66.01 -18.04
N LYS A 197 23.89 -66.34 -17.05
CA LYS A 197 22.93 -65.38 -16.47
C LYS A 197 23.62 -64.14 -15.91
N LEU A 198 24.80 -64.27 -15.30
CA LEU A 198 25.58 -63.13 -14.81
C LEU A 198 26.05 -62.20 -15.92
N ALA A 199 26.45 -62.73 -17.08
CA ALA A 199 26.81 -61.93 -18.24
C ALA A 199 25.60 -61.21 -18.83
N ASP A 200 24.50 -61.94 -19.05
CA ASP A 200 23.22 -61.42 -19.56
C ASP A 200 22.70 -60.27 -18.67
N TRP A 201 22.64 -60.50 -17.35
CA TRP A 201 22.21 -59.51 -16.37
C TRP A 201 23.08 -58.25 -16.37
N GLN A 202 24.41 -58.38 -16.51
CA GLN A 202 25.29 -57.21 -16.62
C GLN A 202 25.12 -56.46 -17.95
N GLN A 203 24.83 -57.16 -19.04
CA GLN A 203 24.58 -56.53 -20.34
C GLN A 203 23.22 -55.81 -20.38
N ASP A 204 22.16 -56.45 -19.89
CA ASP A 204 20.84 -55.85 -19.75
C ASP A 204 20.85 -54.67 -18.79
N TRP A 205 21.58 -54.76 -17.67
CA TRP A 205 21.72 -53.62 -16.76
C TRP A 205 22.35 -52.40 -17.42
N LYS A 206 23.46 -52.57 -18.15
CA LYS A 206 24.10 -51.50 -18.95
C LYS A 206 23.15 -50.94 -20.01
N ARG A 207 22.29 -51.77 -20.62
CA ARG A 207 21.26 -51.33 -21.58
C ARG A 207 20.20 -50.47 -20.90
N GLY A 208 19.72 -50.87 -19.72
CA GLY A 208 18.78 -50.09 -18.91
C GLY A 208 19.35 -48.75 -18.46
N GLU A 209 20.57 -48.75 -17.91
CA GLU A 209 21.28 -47.53 -17.54
C GLU A 209 21.41 -46.56 -18.72
N LYS A 210 21.81 -47.06 -19.91
CA LYS A 210 21.85 -46.24 -21.13
C LYS A 210 20.48 -45.66 -21.48
N ILE A 211 19.44 -46.49 -21.56
CA ILE A 211 18.07 -46.03 -21.90
C ILE A 211 17.62 -44.94 -20.91
N THR A 212 17.76 -45.18 -19.60
CA THR A 212 17.33 -44.20 -18.58
C THR A 212 18.14 -42.90 -18.61
N SER A 213 19.45 -42.97 -18.92
CA SER A 213 20.28 -41.78 -19.16
C SER A 213 19.76 -40.96 -20.34
N GLU A 214 19.45 -41.60 -21.47
CA GLU A 214 18.90 -40.91 -22.64
C GLU A 214 17.49 -40.31 -22.37
N VAL A 215 16.67 -40.96 -21.54
CA VAL A 215 15.38 -40.39 -21.06
C VAL A 215 15.63 -39.11 -20.24
N TYR A 216 16.58 -39.12 -19.30
CA TYR A 216 16.90 -37.93 -18.51
C TYR A 216 17.46 -36.78 -19.35
N GLN A 217 18.28 -37.06 -20.39
CA GLN A 217 18.72 -36.01 -21.32
C GLN A 217 17.56 -35.45 -22.15
N ALA A 218 16.67 -36.30 -22.66
CA ALA A 218 15.50 -35.86 -23.40
C ALA A 218 14.53 -35.02 -22.54
N MET A 219 14.31 -35.39 -21.27
CA MET A 219 13.55 -34.57 -20.31
C MET A 219 14.21 -33.21 -20.06
N LYS A 220 15.53 -33.16 -19.86
CA LYS A 220 16.27 -31.90 -19.68
C LYS A 220 16.21 -31.00 -20.92
N ALA A 221 16.13 -31.59 -22.11
CA ALA A 221 15.92 -30.90 -23.38
C ALA A 221 14.44 -30.62 -23.71
N GLN A 222 13.51 -30.85 -22.77
CA GLN A 222 12.05 -30.71 -22.94
C GLN A 222 11.43 -31.56 -24.07
N GLN A 223 12.15 -32.57 -24.57
CA GLN A 223 11.71 -33.44 -25.65
C GLN A 223 10.80 -34.57 -25.12
N TRP A 224 9.63 -34.20 -24.60
CA TRP A 224 8.71 -35.13 -23.91
C TRP A 224 8.35 -36.37 -24.74
N LEU A 225 8.14 -36.21 -26.05
CA LEU A 225 7.86 -37.32 -26.97
C LEU A 225 9.05 -38.29 -27.07
N THR A 226 10.25 -37.77 -27.33
CA THR A 226 11.51 -38.55 -27.38
C THR A 226 11.78 -39.24 -26.04
N ALA A 227 11.55 -38.57 -24.92
CA ALA A 227 11.72 -39.12 -23.58
C ALA A 227 10.74 -40.28 -23.33
N SER A 228 9.47 -40.14 -23.72
CA SER A 228 8.45 -41.18 -23.56
C SER A 228 8.73 -42.39 -24.46
N GLN A 229 9.07 -42.18 -25.74
CA GLN A 229 9.46 -43.23 -26.67
C GLN A 229 10.69 -44.03 -26.18
N LYS A 230 11.70 -43.34 -25.63
CA LYS A 230 12.87 -44.01 -25.05
C LYS A 230 12.53 -44.76 -23.76
N ALA A 231 11.65 -44.22 -22.91
CA ALA A 231 11.19 -44.92 -21.72
C ALA A 231 10.43 -46.22 -22.07
N GLN A 232 9.60 -46.22 -23.11
CA GLN A 232 8.90 -47.42 -23.59
C GLN A 232 9.84 -48.56 -23.99
N ALA A 233 11.08 -48.28 -24.42
CA ALA A 233 12.07 -49.32 -24.71
C ALA A 233 12.45 -50.19 -23.48
N LEU A 234 12.19 -49.71 -22.26
CA LEU A 234 12.36 -50.52 -21.04
C LEU A 234 11.39 -51.71 -20.98
N LEU A 235 10.20 -51.62 -21.61
CA LEU A 235 9.20 -52.70 -21.63
C LEU A 235 9.73 -54.00 -22.26
N GLY A 236 10.69 -53.89 -23.17
CA GLY A 236 11.34 -55.03 -23.84
C GLY A 236 12.50 -55.67 -23.05
N MET A 237 12.74 -55.27 -21.80
CA MET A 237 13.84 -55.80 -20.98
C MET A 237 13.45 -57.05 -20.18
N ASN A 238 14.41 -57.95 -19.94
CA ASN A 238 14.16 -59.21 -19.24
C ASN A 238 13.95 -59.03 -17.72
N ILE A 239 14.65 -58.06 -17.12
CA ILE A 239 14.61 -57.79 -15.68
C ILE A 239 13.39 -56.93 -15.34
N SER A 240 12.53 -57.40 -14.42
CA SER A 240 11.30 -56.70 -14.02
C SER A 240 11.55 -55.30 -13.43
N TYR A 241 12.67 -55.10 -12.71
CA TYR A 241 13.05 -53.79 -12.18
C TYR A 241 12.99 -52.67 -13.23
N TRP A 242 13.46 -52.93 -14.46
CA TRP A 242 13.45 -51.92 -15.52
C TRP A 242 12.05 -51.71 -16.11
N ARG A 243 11.32 -52.79 -16.40
CA ARG A 243 9.96 -52.77 -16.97
C ARG A 243 8.93 -52.13 -16.05
N ASP A 244 8.97 -52.48 -14.77
CA ASP A 244 7.85 -52.31 -13.85
C ASP A 244 8.15 -51.19 -12.84
N THR A 245 9.28 -51.28 -12.14
CA THR A 245 9.63 -50.29 -11.10
C THR A 245 10.18 -49.01 -11.71
N LYS A 246 11.21 -49.10 -12.56
CA LYS A 246 11.95 -47.94 -13.06
C LYS A 246 11.18 -47.16 -14.13
N LEU A 247 10.44 -47.84 -15.00
CA LEU A 247 9.56 -47.19 -15.98
C LEU A 247 8.50 -46.32 -15.31
N ASN A 248 7.77 -46.87 -14.32
CA ASN A 248 6.76 -46.11 -13.60
C ASN A 248 7.36 -44.89 -12.86
N GLN A 249 8.54 -45.03 -12.24
CA GLN A 249 9.26 -43.90 -11.65
C GLN A 249 9.64 -42.83 -12.68
N LEU A 250 10.08 -43.22 -13.88
CA LEU A 250 10.42 -42.27 -14.95
C LEU A 250 9.19 -41.58 -15.51
N MET A 251 8.08 -42.29 -15.70
CA MET A 251 6.82 -41.71 -16.17
C MET A 251 6.25 -40.71 -15.16
N GLN A 252 6.32 -41.01 -13.85
CA GLN A 252 5.97 -40.04 -12.80
C GLN A 252 6.91 -38.82 -12.83
N GLN A 253 8.23 -39.02 -12.86
CA GLN A 253 9.21 -37.92 -12.91
C GLN A 253 9.01 -37.04 -14.15
N MET A 254 8.68 -37.62 -15.30
CA MET A 254 8.38 -36.91 -16.53
C MET A 254 7.07 -36.12 -16.46
N ALA A 255 6.02 -36.66 -15.83
CA ALA A 255 4.77 -35.94 -15.61
C ALA A 255 4.93 -34.76 -14.63
N GLU A 256 5.68 -34.95 -13.54
CA GLU A 256 5.98 -33.88 -12.57
C GLU A 256 6.85 -32.77 -13.18
N GLU A 257 7.85 -33.12 -13.99
CA GLU A 257 8.70 -32.14 -14.68
C GLU A 257 7.92 -31.41 -15.78
N LYS A 258 7.09 -32.11 -16.58
CA LYS A 258 6.24 -31.47 -17.59
C LYS A 258 5.27 -30.46 -16.96
N LEU A 259 4.68 -30.80 -15.81
CA LEU A 259 3.83 -29.87 -15.07
C LEU A 259 4.60 -28.64 -14.56
N ALA A 260 5.86 -28.82 -14.13
CA ALA A 260 6.72 -27.71 -13.73
C ALA A 260 7.06 -26.76 -14.89
N TRP A 261 7.28 -27.28 -16.10
CA TRP A 261 7.46 -26.46 -17.30
C TRP A 261 6.16 -25.77 -17.74
N GLN A 262 5.01 -26.46 -17.68
CA GLN A 262 3.72 -25.83 -17.97
C GLN A 262 3.42 -24.66 -17.02
N GLN A 263 3.68 -24.83 -15.72
CA GLN A 263 3.53 -23.75 -14.72
C GLN A 263 4.54 -22.60 -14.89
N LEU A 264 5.66 -22.83 -15.57
CA LEU A 264 6.60 -21.78 -15.93
C LEU A 264 6.11 -21.00 -17.17
N GLU A 265 5.55 -21.69 -18.16
CA GLU A 265 4.99 -21.05 -19.37
C GLU A 265 3.72 -20.24 -19.05
N GLU A 266 2.77 -20.82 -18.30
CA GLU A 266 1.59 -20.10 -17.81
C GLU A 266 1.97 -18.84 -16.99
N ALA A 267 3.11 -18.85 -16.31
CA ALA A 267 3.64 -17.70 -15.60
C ALA A 267 4.31 -16.67 -16.53
N ARG A 268 4.90 -17.09 -17.64
CA ARG A 268 5.45 -16.20 -18.68
C ARG A 268 4.35 -15.49 -19.44
N ASP A 269 3.29 -16.21 -19.82
CA ASP A 269 2.10 -15.65 -20.47
C ASP A 269 1.49 -14.51 -19.62
N LEU A 270 1.38 -14.72 -18.31
CA LEU A 270 0.98 -13.69 -17.34
C LEU A 270 2.00 -12.54 -17.22
N ALA A 271 3.29 -12.80 -17.45
CA ALA A 271 4.32 -11.77 -17.36
C ALA A 271 4.45 -10.90 -18.63
N GLU A 272 4.02 -11.36 -19.80
CA GLU A 272 4.09 -10.61 -21.08
C GLU A 272 3.48 -9.21 -20.97
N SER A 273 2.34 -9.11 -20.28
CA SER A 273 1.63 -7.86 -20.00
C SER A 273 2.48 -6.81 -19.28
N ASN A 274 3.49 -7.24 -18.52
CA ASN A 274 4.32 -6.41 -17.64
C ASN A 274 3.51 -5.54 -16.65
N THR A 275 2.24 -5.89 -16.37
CA THR A 275 1.41 -5.19 -15.38
C THR A 275 1.69 -5.72 -13.97
N PRO A 276 1.74 -4.87 -12.93
CA PRO A 276 2.09 -5.31 -11.57
C PRO A 276 1.23 -6.47 -11.03
N ALA A 277 -0.07 -6.48 -11.35
CA ALA A 277 -1.00 -7.51 -10.90
C ALA A 277 -0.74 -8.88 -11.56
N GLN A 278 -0.38 -8.92 -12.85
CA GLN A 278 -0.10 -10.18 -13.55
C GLN A 278 1.34 -10.65 -13.26
N LEU A 279 2.31 -9.74 -13.15
CA LEU A 279 3.66 -10.04 -12.64
C LEU A 279 3.61 -10.66 -11.23
N GLN A 280 2.76 -10.14 -10.33
CA GLN A 280 2.54 -10.73 -9.01
C GLN A 280 1.99 -12.17 -9.10
N GLN A 281 1.05 -12.43 -10.02
CA GLN A 281 0.48 -13.76 -10.24
C GLN A 281 1.51 -14.74 -10.83
N ALA A 282 2.31 -14.32 -11.81
CA ALA A 282 3.42 -15.07 -12.38
C ALA A 282 4.45 -15.48 -11.31
N ILE A 283 4.91 -14.50 -10.52
CA ILE A 283 5.83 -14.71 -9.38
C ILE A 283 5.26 -15.71 -8.36
N ALA A 284 3.95 -15.63 -8.07
CA ALA A 284 3.26 -16.52 -7.13
C ALA A 284 2.99 -17.92 -7.72
N MET A 285 2.84 -18.06 -9.04
CA MET A 285 2.71 -19.32 -9.75
C MET A 285 4.05 -20.08 -9.76
N VAL A 286 5.12 -19.42 -10.18
CA VAL A 286 6.50 -19.94 -10.13
C VAL A 286 6.89 -20.40 -8.72
N GLY A 287 6.39 -19.73 -7.67
CA GLY A 287 6.63 -20.13 -6.28
C GLY A 287 6.06 -21.48 -5.85
N LYS A 288 5.25 -22.13 -6.70
CA LYS A 288 4.65 -23.46 -6.45
C LYS A 288 5.44 -24.59 -7.15
N ILE A 289 6.37 -24.25 -8.05
CA ILE A 289 7.20 -25.20 -8.77
C ILE A 289 8.12 -25.92 -7.77
N LYS A 290 8.20 -27.26 -7.87
CA LYS A 290 8.99 -28.08 -6.93
C LYS A 290 10.50 -27.76 -7.08
N PRO A 291 11.24 -27.45 -5.99
CA PRO A 291 12.67 -27.11 -6.05
C PRO A 291 13.63 -28.18 -6.61
N LYS A 292 13.13 -29.40 -6.87
CA LYS A 292 13.90 -30.53 -7.45
C LYS A 292 13.69 -30.68 -8.97
N SER A 293 12.78 -29.91 -9.57
CA SER A 293 12.58 -29.88 -11.03
C SER A 293 13.74 -29.18 -11.75
N TYR A 294 13.99 -29.51 -13.02
CA TYR A 294 14.94 -28.76 -13.83
C TYR A 294 14.43 -27.34 -14.13
N ALA A 295 13.12 -27.18 -14.32
CA ALA A 295 12.45 -25.88 -14.47
C ALA A 295 12.72 -24.90 -13.32
N SER A 296 12.86 -25.40 -12.07
CA SER A 296 12.96 -24.54 -10.87
C SER A 296 14.10 -23.53 -10.88
N SER A 297 15.23 -23.81 -11.54
CA SER A 297 16.38 -22.89 -11.56
C SER A 297 16.12 -21.69 -12.46
N LEU A 298 15.52 -21.92 -13.64
CA LEU A 298 15.09 -20.89 -14.57
C LEU A 298 13.91 -20.09 -14.01
N ALA A 299 12.96 -20.77 -13.38
CA ALA A 299 11.83 -20.15 -12.69
C ALA A 299 12.28 -19.15 -11.60
N GLN A 300 13.28 -19.51 -10.77
CA GLN A 300 13.81 -18.59 -9.75
C GLN A 300 14.55 -17.39 -10.39
N ALA A 301 15.18 -17.55 -11.56
CA ALA A 301 15.79 -16.44 -12.30
C ALA A 301 14.71 -15.49 -12.84
N GLU A 302 13.67 -16.02 -13.49
CA GLU A 302 12.55 -15.23 -14.04
C GLU A 302 11.75 -14.51 -12.94
N ARG A 303 11.50 -15.16 -11.79
CA ARG A 303 10.97 -14.50 -10.58
C ARG A 303 11.78 -13.28 -10.13
N ASN A 304 13.11 -13.34 -10.20
CA ASN A 304 13.96 -12.19 -9.85
C ASN A 304 13.83 -11.08 -10.91
N ASN A 305 13.73 -11.42 -12.20
CA ASN A 305 13.53 -10.47 -13.29
C ASN A 305 12.17 -9.76 -13.20
N TRP A 306 11.07 -10.51 -12.99
CA TRP A 306 9.73 -9.97 -12.79
C TRP A 306 9.64 -9.10 -11.53
N SER A 307 10.27 -9.52 -10.43
CA SER A 307 10.39 -8.70 -9.21
C SER A 307 11.16 -7.40 -9.47
N ARG A 308 12.20 -7.42 -10.31
CA ARG A 308 12.92 -6.20 -10.73
C ARG A 308 12.06 -5.31 -11.64
N ALA A 309 11.20 -5.88 -12.48
CA ALA A 309 10.22 -5.11 -13.26
C ALA A 309 9.19 -4.41 -12.36
N ILE A 310 8.67 -5.08 -11.32
CA ILE A 310 7.81 -4.48 -10.29
C ILE A 310 8.51 -3.28 -9.61
N VAL A 311 9.79 -3.43 -9.24
CA VAL A 311 10.58 -2.33 -8.66
C VAL A 311 10.81 -1.19 -9.67
N LYS A 312 10.97 -1.48 -10.96
CA LYS A 312 11.07 -0.44 -12.02
C LYS A 312 9.77 0.36 -12.15
N ILE A 313 8.62 -0.32 -12.18
CA ILE A 313 7.30 0.34 -12.28
C ILE A 313 7.04 1.21 -11.04
N ALA A 314 7.48 0.77 -9.86
CA ALA A 314 7.46 1.59 -8.65
C ALA A 314 8.39 2.82 -8.76
N ALA A 315 9.60 2.67 -9.31
CA ALA A 315 10.51 3.79 -9.55
C ALA A 315 9.99 4.80 -10.59
N GLU A 316 9.11 4.38 -11.49
CA GLU A 316 8.42 5.23 -12.47
C GLU A 316 7.26 5.99 -11.79
N ARG A 317 6.34 5.29 -11.11
CA ARG A 317 5.25 5.90 -10.32
C ARG A 317 5.73 6.87 -9.23
N PHE A 318 6.92 6.64 -8.66
CA PHE A 318 7.52 7.57 -7.69
C PHE A 318 7.82 8.94 -8.33
N LYS A 319 8.27 8.98 -9.59
CA LYS A 319 8.52 10.24 -10.32
C LYS A 319 7.22 10.98 -10.64
N GLU A 320 6.17 10.22 -10.95
CA GLU A 320 4.79 10.69 -11.14
C GLU A 320 4.12 11.12 -9.82
N GLN A 321 4.78 10.90 -8.68
CA GLN A 321 4.31 11.17 -7.32
C GLN A 321 3.10 10.32 -6.85
N ASP A 322 2.82 9.19 -7.52
CA ASP A 322 1.83 8.19 -7.11
C ASP A 322 2.36 7.33 -5.94
N PHE A 323 2.63 7.97 -4.81
CA PHE A 323 3.11 7.30 -3.60
C PHE A 323 2.18 6.17 -3.11
N PRO A 324 0.83 6.27 -3.18
CA PRO A 324 -0.05 5.15 -2.86
C PRO A 324 0.16 3.94 -3.78
N GLY A 325 0.20 4.14 -5.10
CA GLY A 325 0.42 3.06 -6.06
C GLY A 325 1.82 2.46 -5.96
N VAL A 326 2.86 3.25 -5.68
CA VAL A 326 4.20 2.74 -5.36
C VAL A 326 4.15 1.76 -4.18
N LEU A 327 3.47 2.13 -3.09
CA LEU A 327 3.36 1.26 -1.91
C LEU A 327 2.54 -0.01 -2.17
N VAL A 328 1.53 0.02 -3.04
CA VAL A 328 0.75 -1.16 -3.44
C VAL A 328 1.58 -2.08 -4.34
N VAL A 329 2.27 -1.54 -5.33
CA VAL A 329 3.11 -2.29 -6.28
C VAL A 329 4.25 -3.01 -5.53
N LEU A 330 4.94 -2.34 -4.61
CA LEU A 330 6.09 -2.91 -3.89
C LEU A 330 5.71 -4.00 -2.87
N GLN A 331 4.47 -4.05 -2.38
CA GLN A 331 3.98 -5.16 -1.55
C GLN A 331 3.97 -6.51 -2.29
N SER A 332 4.08 -6.50 -3.62
CA SER A 332 4.12 -7.71 -4.45
C SER A 332 5.51 -8.34 -4.57
N VAL A 333 6.56 -7.70 -4.07
CA VAL A 333 7.95 -8.19 -4.16
C VAL A 333 8.23 -9.26 -3.08
N PRO A 334 8.54 -10.53 -3.43
CA PRO A 334 8.74 -11.59 -2.44
C PRO A 334 10.05 -11.44 -1.66
N ALA A 335 10.01 -11.85 -0.39
CA ALA A 335 11.12 -11.74 0.55
C ALA A 335 12.35 -12.62 0.21
N ASP A 336 12.20 -13.64 -0.63
CA ASP A 336 13.29 -14.51 -1.11
C ASP A 336 14.06 -13.94 -2.32
N THR A 337 13.63 -12.80 -2.87
CA THR A 337 14.23 -12.22 -4.08
C THR A 337 15.38 -11.26 -3.78
N SER A 338 16.36 -11.21 -4.69
CA SER A 338 17.54 -10.34 -4.56
C SER A 338 17.20 -8.84 -4.49
N VAL A 339 16.06 -8.43 -5.08
CA VAL A 339 15.55 -7.05 -5.08
C VAL A 339 14.74 -6.68 -3.83
N TYR A 340 14.45 -7.61 -2.91
CA TYR A 340 13.57 -7.32 -1.77
C TYR A 340 14.08 -6.17 -0.88
N LYS A 341 15.40 -6.06 -0.68
CA LYS A 341 16.01 -4.93 0.05
C LYS A 341 15.83 -3.60 -0.68
N GLU A 342 16.03 -3.60 -2.00
CA GLU A 342 15.82 -2.43 -2.88
C GLU A 342 14.35 -1.98 -2.83
N ALA A 343 13.40 -2.94 -2.81
CA ALA A 343 11.97 -2.67 -2.64
C ALA A 343 11.63 -2.10 -1.25
N GLN A 344 12.26 -2.59 -0.18
CA GLN A 344 12.10 -2.02 1.17
C GLN A 344 12.62 -0.59 1.25
N ASP A 345 13.79 -0.29 0.66
CA ASP A 345 14.32 1.08 0.61
C ASP A 345 13.40 2.03 -0.19
N TRP A 346 12.81 1.55 -1.29
CA TRP A 346 11.76 2.30 -2.01
C TRP A 346 10.53 2.57 -1.14
N VAL A 347 10.06 1.58 -0.36
CA VAL A 347 8.93 1.78 0.58
C VAL A 347 9.26 2.83 1.64
N ARG A 348 10.48 2.84 2.19
CA ARG A 348 10.95 3.84 3.16
C ARG A 348 10.99 5.24 2.55
N LEU A 349 11.64 5.36 1.39
CA LEU A 349 11.73 6.61 0.65
C LEU A 349 10.34 7.16 0.33
N THR A 350 9.44 6.31 -0.16
CA THR A 350 8.06 6.67 -0.51
C THR A 350 7.25 7.15 0.70
N ARG A 351 7.34 6.45 1.85
CA ARG A 351 6.69 6.88 3.09
C ARG A 351 7.23 8.23 3.56
N ALA A 352 8.54 8.42 3.53
CA ALA A 352 9.17 9.66 3.93
C ALA A 352 8.80 10.84 3.01
N THR A 353 8.87 10.68 1.68
CA THR A 353 8.47 11.72 0.72
C THR A 353 6.97 12.01 0.78
N SER A 354 6.14 11.00 1.07
CA SER A 354 4.70 11.19 1.27
C SER A 354 4.36 11.88 2.59
N ALA A 355 5.12 11.65 3.65
CA ALA A 355 4.97 12.37 4.92
C ALA A 355 5.43 13.83 4.78
N ALA A 356 6.61 14.05 4.21
CA ALA A 356 7.19 15.39 4.04
C ALA A 356 6.33 16.37 3.21
N LYS A 357 5.33 15.88 2.44
CA LYS A 357 4.33 16.72 1.76
C LYS A 357 3.40 17.49 2.73
N ASP A 358 3.27 17.05 3.97
CA ASP A 358 2.54 17.75 5.04
C ASP A 358 3.26 19.05 5.51
N ASP A 359 4.56 19.17 5.21
CA ASP A 359 5.44 20.29 5.58
C ASP A 359 5.39 20.69 7.07
N SER A 360 4.99 19.78 7.95
CA SER A 360 5.00 19.95 9.41
C SER A 360 6.34 19.52 10.03
N LEU A 361 6.66 20.09 11.20
CA LEU A 361 7.88 19.76 11.94
C LEU A 361 8.01 18.26 12.22
N VAL A 362 6.91 17.61 12.61
CA VAL A 362 6.88 16.16 12.89
C VAL A 362 7.11 15.35 11.62
N ALA A 363 6.38 15.67 10.54
CA ALA A 363 6.51 14.94 9.28
C ALA A 363 7.92 15.05 8.66
N LEU A 364 8.59 16.20 8.79
CA LEU A 364 9.98 16.38 8.35
C LEU A 364 11.00 15.62 9.23
N ILE A 365 10.75 15.51 10.54
CA ILE A 365 11.55 14.69 11.47
C ILE A 365 11.38 13.19 11.14
N ASP A 366 10.15 12.72 10.94
CA ASP A 366 9.86 11.33 10.59
C ASP A 366 10.45 10.97 9.22
N ALA A 367 10.28 11.83 8.20
CA ALA A 367 10.82 11.62 6.86
C ALA A 367 12.35 11.55 6.84
N THR A 368 13.03 12.47 7.55
CA THR A 368 14.50 12.43 7.67
C THR A 368 15.01 11.24 8.50
N THR A 369 14.18 10.68 9.38
CA THR A 369 14.49 9.49 10.20
C THR A 369 14.31 8.18 9.43
N GLU A 370 13.24 8.05 8.62
CA GLU A 370 13.06 6.89 7.73
C GLU A 370 14.14 6.82 6.65
N VAL A 371 14.45 7.94 5.99
CA VAL A 371 15.47 7.98 4.93
C VAL A 371 16.89 7.79 5.47
N ARG A 372 17.14 8.05 6.75
CA ARG A 372 18.42 7.69 7.42
C ARG A 372 18.66 6.18 7.50
N GLN A 373 17.62 5.35 7.40
CA GLN A 373 17.74 3.88 7.45
C GLN A 373 18.17 3.27 6.10
N ILE A 374 18.15 4.03 5.00
CA ILE A 374 18.59 3.59 3.67
C ILE A 374 20.13 3.54 3.64
N GLY A 375 20.68 2.33 3.50
CA GLY A 375 22.13 2.09 3.59
C GLY A 375 22.91 2.54 2.35
N SER A 376 24.23 2.73 2.50
CA SER A 376 25.14 3.17 1.43
C SER A 376 25.28 2.19 0.25
N GLN A 377 24.90 0.93 0.44
CA GLN A 377 24.82 -0.09 -0.61
C GLN A 377 23.54 0.00 -1.46
N SER A 378 22.56 0.82 -1.05
CA SER A 378 21.29 0.97 -1.77
C SER A 378 21.47 1.79 -3.06
N PRO A 379 20.90 1.38 -4.20
CA PRO A 379 20.83 2.22 -5.41
C PRO A 379 20.22 3.60 -5.14
N LEU A 380 19.34 3.70 -4.13
CA LEU A 380 18.62 4.92 -3.78
C LEU A 380 19.42 5.87 -2.90
N TYR A 381 20.61 5.46 -2.40
CA TYR A 381 21.35 6.21 -1.38
C TYR A 381 21.64 7.67 -1.76
N LYS A 382 21.96 7.96 -3.03
CA LYS A 382 22.17 9.34 -3.52
C LYS A 382 20.88 10.17 -3.49
N GLN A 383 19.76 9.58 -3.91
CA GLN A 383 18.43 10.22 -3.92
C GLN A 383 17.92 10.45 -2.49
N ALA A 384 18.12 9.46 -1.61
CA ALA A 384 17.90 9.53 -0.17
C ALA A 384 18.65 10.70 0.47
N LEU A 385 19.97 10.80 0.25
CA LEU A 385 20.78 11.92 0.76
C LEU A 385 20.29 13.29 0.26
N SER A 386 19.94 13.41 -1.03
CA SER A 386 19.47 14.68 -1.59
C SER A 386 18.12 15.15 -0.98
N GLN A 387 17.17 14.24 -0.80
CA GLN A 387 15.88 14.56 -0.16
C GLN A 387 16.05 14.85 1.33
N LYS A 388 16.89 14.08 2.03
CA LYS A 388 17.23 14.34 3.44
C LYS A 388 17.83 15.74 3.62
N ALA A 389 18.77 16.16 2.76
CA ALA A 389 19.38 17.49 2.84
C ALA A 389 18.34 18.61 2.65
N LEU A 390 17.43 18.46 1.68
CA LEU A 390 16.32 19.38 1.45
C LEU A 390 15.40 19.50 2.68
N TRP A 391 14.94 18.36 3.22
CA TRP A 391 14.06 18.33 4.40
C TRP A 391 14.74 18.86 5.67
N GLN A 392 16.04 18.62 5.86
CA GLN A 392 16.80 19.21 6.96
C GLN A 392 16.87 20.74 6.84
N SER A 393 17.01 21.28 5.62
CA SER A 393 16.97 22.73 5.36
C SER A 393 15.58 23.32 5.62
N GLN A 394 14.52 22.64 5.15
CA GLN A 394 13.13 23.03 5.41
C GLN A 394 12.79 23.01 6.91
N LEU A 395 13.26 21.99 7.65
CA LEU A 395 13.05 21.87 9.09
C LEU A 395 13.72 23.04 9.85
N GLN A 396 14.94 23.40 9.49
CA GLN A 396 15.65 24.56 10.08
C GLN A 396 14.91 25.89 9.79
N ASP A 397 14.51 26.13 8.55
CA ASP A 397 13.73 27.33 8.19
C ASP A 397 12.38 27.38 8.91
N GLN A 398 11.72 26.24 9.09
CA GLN A 398 10.44 26.19 9.78
C GLN A 398 10.57 26.45 11.29
N ILE A 399 11.62 25.94 11.93
CA ILE A 399 11.94 26.27 13.33
C ILE A 399 12.17 27.78 13.46
N LYS A 400 12.92 28.40 12.53
CA LYS A 400 13.10 29.87 12.47
C LYS A 400 11.78 30.62 12.31
N LEU A 401 10.91 30.20 11.38
CA LEU A 401 9.62 30.86 11.15
C LEU A 401 8.65 30.70 12.31
N GLN A 402 8.61 29.54 12.97
CA GLN A 402 7.80 29.31 14.16
C GLN A 402 8.29 30.17 15.34
N PHE A 403 9.61 30.25 15.55
CA PHE A 403 10.21 31.12 16.56
C PHE A 403 9.94 32.61 16.29
N ALA A 404 10.15 33.06 15.05
CA ALA A 404 9.83 34.43 14.63
C ALA A 404 8.34 34.74 14.81
N SER A 405 7.43 33.81 14.46
CA SER A 405 5.98 33.98 14.63
C SER A 405 5.58 34.02 16.11
N ALA A 406 6.21 33.22 16.97
CA ALA A 406 5.98 33.25 18.41
C ALA A 406 6.41 34.58 19.04
N ILE A 407 7.54 35.15 18.61
CA ILE A 407 7.96 36.50 19.02
C ILE A 407 6.97 37.54 18.48
N ALA A 408 6.61 37.46 17.20
CA ALA A 408 5.67 38.40 16.56
C ALA A 408 4.28 38.40 17.20
N SER A 409 3.83 37.29 17.80
CA SER A 409 2.53 37.19 18.47
C SER A 409 2.37 38.05 19.73
N ILE A 410 3.46 38.69 20.18
CA ILE A 410 3.45 39.72 21.23
C ILE A 410 2.91 41.07 20.70
N ASP A 411 2.89 41.27 19.37
CA ASP A 411 2.35 42.43 18.65
C ASP A 411 2.88 43.80 19.16
N GLN A 412 4.17 43.84 19.52
CA GLN A 412 4.89 45.05 19.89
C GLN A 412 5.96 45.39 18.83
N PRO A 413 6.23 46.68 18.51
CA PRO A 413 7.13 47.05 17.41
C PRO A 413 8.53 46.40 17.50
N LEU A 414 9.14 46.37 18.68
CA LEU A 414 10.43 45.72 18.90
C LEU A 414 10.39 44.20 18.64
N THR A 415 9.30 43.53 19.05
CA THR A 415 9.13 42.08 18.83
C THR A 415 8.87 41.76 17.36
N LEU A 416 8.10 42.60 16.66
CA LEU A 416 7.86 42.50 15.23
C LEU A 416 9.14 42.73 14.43
N GLN A 417 9.99 43.70 14.84
CA GLN A 417 11.32 43.93 14.24
C GLN A 417 12.25 42.71 14.42
N LEU A 418 12.33 42.14 15.62
CA LEU A 418 13.13 40.93 15.89
C LEU A 418 12.63 39.71 15.09
N ALA A 419 11.31 39.54 14.98
CA ALA A 419 10.71 38.50 14.14
C ALA A 419 11.06 38.68 12.66
N ILE A 420 10.99 39.93 12.15
CA ILE A 420 11.41 40.28 10.79
C ILE A 420 12.89 39.92 10.56
N GLU A 421 13.78 40.26 11.49
CA GLU A 421 15.22 39.92 11.40
C GLU A 421 15.44 38.41 11.32
N GLN A 422 14.84 37.64 12.24
CA GLN A 422 14.97 36.17 12.26
C GLN A 422 14.48 35.54 10.95
N ALA A 423 13.34 35.99 10.42
CA ALA A 423 12.81 35.53 9.13
C ALA A 423 13.65 35.98 7.92
N GLN A 424 14.36 37.12 8.00
CA GLN A 424 15.26 37.57 6.94
C GLN A 424 16.48 36.63 6.77
N THR A 425 16.91 35.92 7.83
CA THR A 425 18.02 34.94 7.79
C THR A 425 17.74 33.70 6.92
N ILE A 426 16.52 33.54 6.40
CA ILE A 426 16.14 32.45 5.50
C ILE A 426 16.60 32.80 4.08
N ALA A 427 17.56 32.02 3.56
CA ALA A 427 18.25 32.35 2.32
C ALA A 427 17.34 32.38 1.08
N LEU A 428 17.67 33.23 0.10
CA LEU A 428 16.82 33.53 -1.06
C LEU A 428 16.43 32.31 -1.92
N LYS A 429 17.23 31.24 -1.91
CA LYS A 429 17.00 30.01 -2.69
C LYS A 429 16.23 28.92 -1.91
N GLN A 430 15.87 29.15 -0.65
CA GLN A 430 15.13 28.17 0.16
C GLN A 430 13.63 28.20 -0.21
N PRO A 431 12.93 27.04 -0.22
CA PRO A 431 11.50 27.00 -0.56
C PRO A 431 10.62 27.80 0.42
N LYS A 432 11.00 27.90 1.71
CA LYS A 432 10.25 28.67 2.72
C LYS A 432 10.47 30.19 2.63
N ARG A 433 11.28 30.69 1.68
CA ARG A 433 11.54 32.14 1.51
C ARG A 433 10.28 32.95 1.21
N ILE A 434 9.36 32.43 0.40
CA ILE A 434 8.11 33.13 0.05
C ILE A 434 7.20 33.29 1.28
N LEU A 435 7.10 32.23 2.10
CA LEU A 435 6.39 32.27 3.38
C LEU A 435 7.04 33.29 4.33
N ALA A 436 8.37 33.29 4.44
CA ALA A 436 9.13 34.28 5.21
C ALA A 436 8.85 35.72 4.75
N GLN A 437 8.83 35.98 3.44
CA GLN A 437 8.52 37.30 2.88
C GLN A 437 7.08 37.73 3.17
N THR A 438 6.12 36.80 3.13
CA THR A 438 4.71 37.06 3.47
C THR A 438 4.57 37.47 4.95
N HIS A 439 5.22 36.75 5.86
CA HIS A 439 5.27 37.12 7.27
C HIS A 439 5.96 38.48 7.49
N ILE A 440 7.12 38.73 6.88
CA ILE A 440 7.83 40.02 6.98
C ILE A 440 6.96 41.19 6.50
N ALA A 441 6.23 41.02 5.40
CA ALA A 441 5.31 42.05 4.90
C ALA A 441 4.14 42.30 5.89
N SER A 442 3.57 41.24 6.46
CA SER A 442 2.53 41.35 7.48
C SER A 442 3.02 42.06 8.75
N TRP A 443 4.20 41.71 9.26
CA TRP A 443 4.75 42.30 10.48
C TRP A 443 5.16 43.76 10.29
N ARG A 444 5.67 44.14 9.12
CA ARG A 444 5.88 45.56 8.75
C ARG A 444 4.57 46.34 8.73
N LYS A 445 3.50 45.75 8.19
CA LYS A 445 2.17 46.36 8.23
C LYS A 445 1.66 46.54 9.66
N SER A 446 1.85 45.56 10.55
CA SER A 446 1.52 45.69 11.98
C SER A 446 2.30 46.80 12.67
N ILE A 447 3.62 46.91 12.44
CA ILE A 447 4.46 48.00 12.98
C ILE A 447 3.87 49.36 12.60
N HIS A 448 3.62 49.60 11.31
CA HIS A 448 3.06 50.86 10.85
C HIS A 448 1.63 51.09 11.38
N GLN A 449 0.79 50.06 11.52
CA GLN A 449 -0.51 50.19 12.17
C GLN A 449 -0.41 50.61 13.65
N ILE A 450 0.63 50.21 14.37
CA ILE A 450 0.85 50.64 15.77
C ILE A 450 1.37 52.08 15.82
N GLU A 451 2.33 52.43 14.94
CA GLU A 451 2.88 53.78 14.80
C GLU A 451 1.79 54.79 14.40
N ASP A 452 1.08 54.53 13.31
CA ASP A 452 -0.01 55.37 12.78
C ASP A 452 -1.12 55.57 13.82
N ARG A 453 -1.49 54.52 14.58
CA ARG A 453 -2.51 54.62 15.64
C ARG A 453 -2.12 55.62 16.73
N ALA A 454 -0.86 55.62 17.15
CA ALA A 454 -0.37 56.57 18.14
C ALA A 454 -0.39 58.01 17.60
N VAL A 455 0.03 58.20 16.34
CA VAL A 455 0.02 59.51 15.67
C VAL A 455 -1.41 60.05 15.52
N LEU A 456 -2.35 59.21 15.06
CA LEU A 456 -3.76 59.56 14.88
C LEU A 456 -4.48 59.81 16.21
N ALA A 457 -4.18 59.03 17.25
CA ALA A 457 -4.70 59.27 18.60
C ALA A 457 -4.22 60.61 19.16
N GLN A 458 -2.94 60.96 18.96
CA GLN A 458 -2.42 62.27 19.34
C GLN A 458 -3.08 63.40 18.53
N ALA A 459 -3.35 63.21 17.24
CA ALA A 459 -4.08 64.18 16.42
C ALA A 459 -5.52 64.39 16.92
N ASN A 460 -6.24 63.31 17.25
CA ASN A 460 -7.59 63.38 17.83
C ASN A 460 -7.61 64.13 19.18
N LEU A 461 -6.59 63.93 20.03
CA LEU A 461 -6.46 64.68 21.29
C LEU A 461 -6.19 66.17 21.05
N LEU A 462 -5.37 66.52 20.05
CA LEU A 462 -5.12 67.92 19.64
C LEU A 462 -6.38 68.58 19.06
N ALA A 463 -7.25 67.82 18.37
CA ALA A 463 -8.50 68.34 17.82
C ALA A 463 -9.57 68.64 18.89
N GLY A 464 -9.49 67.98 20.06
CA GLY A 464 -10.51 68.00 21.12
C GLY A 464 -11.05 69.39 21.54
N PRO A 465 -10.23 70.46 21.65
CA PRO A 465 -10.71 71.80 21.99
C PRO A 465 -11.56 72.49 20.91
N GLY A 466 -11.52 72.01 19.66
CA GLY A 466 -12.30 72.57 18.54
C GLY A 466 -11.93 74.00 18.11
N THR A 467 -10.82 74.57 18.59
CA THR A 467 -10.36 75.90 18.19
C THR A 467 -9.57 75.82 16.88
N ILE A 468 -9.47 76.94 16.15
CA ILE A 468 -8.74 77.00 14.87
C ILE A 468 -7.30 76.48 15.02
N ASP A 469 -6.59 76.89 16.07
CA ASP A 469 -5.20 76.48 16.30
C ASP A 469 -5.08 75.02 16.73
N SER A 470 -6.04 74.51 17.52
CA SER A 470 -6.05 73.11 17.95
C SER A 470 -6.34 72.17 16.77
N LEU A 471 -7.25 72.56 15.89
CA LEU A 471 -7.56 71.86 14.63
C LEU A 471 -6.39 71.93 13.64
N LYS A 472 -5.71 73.08 13.50
CA LYS A 472 -4.50 73.22 12.67
C LYS A 472 -3.35 72.35 13.20
N ALA A 473 -3.18 72.25 14.51
CA ALA A 473 -2.22 71.33 15.15
C ALA A 473 -2.60 69.85 14.92
N ALA A 474 -3.88 69.49 14.99
CA ALA A 474 -4.37 68.14 14.70
C ALA A 474 -4.12 67.73 13.24
N VAL A 475 -4.42 68.62 12.29
CA VAL A 475 -4.11 68.42 10.85
C VAL A 475 -2.62 68.18 10.64
N ALA A 476 -1.76 69.03 11.21
CA ALA A 476 -0.29 68.90 11.11
C ALA A 476 0.30 67.67 11.84
N GLN A 477 -0.46 67.07 12.76
CA GLN A 477 -0.09 65.81 13.40
C GLN A 477 -0.53 64.60 12.55
N ALA A 478 -1.77 64.59 12.05
CA ALA A 478 -2.26 63.50 11.20
C ALA A 478 -1.57 63.46 9.82
N SER A 479 -1.15 64.60 9.28
CA SER A 479 -0.42 64.68 8.00
C SER A 479 0.99 64.05 8.03
N LYS A 480 1.42 63.53 9.19
CA LYS A 480 2.63 62.69 9.33
C LYS A 480 2.41 61.25 8.89
N ILE A 481 1.16 60.83 8.70
CA ILE A 481 0.78 59.51 8.17
C ILE A 481 0.70 59.64 6.64
N GLU A 482 1.60 58.95 5.94
CA GLU A 482 1.66 58.96 4.47
C GLU A 482 0.44 58.24 3.86
N SER A 483 0.05 58.57 2.62
CA SER A 483 -1.23 58.10 2.05
C SER A 483 -1.25 56.61 1.65
N ASP A 484 -0.08 55.98 1.53
CA ASP A 484 0.11 54.54 1.30
C ASP A 484 0.18 53.73 2.62
N ARG A 485 0.25 54.41 3.77
CA ARG A 485 0.30 53.77 5.10
C ARG A 485 -1.03 53.11 5.45
N PRO A 486 -1.01 52.10 6.35
CA PRO A 486 -2.21 51.35 6.72
C PRO A 486 -3.39 52.18 7.27
N LEU A 487 -3.15 53.35 7.86
CA LEU A 487 -4.20 54.31 8.28
C LEU A 487 -4.18 55.63 7.49
N GLY A 488 -3.51 55.69 6.34
CA GLY A 488 -3.44 56.91 5.51
C GLY A 488 -4.82 57.43 5.09
N ALA A 489 -5.75 56.53 4.77
CA ALA A 489 -7.13 56.89 4.45
C ALA A 489 -7.89 57.50 5.65
N ASP A 490 -7.74 56.94 6.84
CA ASP A 490 -8.38 57.44 8.08
C ASP A 490 -7.80 58.81 8.48
N ALA A 491 -6.48 58.99 8.32
CA ALA A 491 -5.80 60.26 8.53
C ALA A 491 -6.30 61.34 7.57
N GLN A 492 -6.42 61.04 6.28
CA GLN A 492 -6.97 61.97 5.28
C GLN A 492 -8.44 62.32 5.54
N ALA A 493 -9.25 61.36 5.99
CA ALA A 493 -10.64 61.61 6.38
C ALA A 493 -10.74 62.56 7.60
N ALA A 494 -9.88 62.37 8.60
CA ALA A 494 -9.80 63.25 9.77
C ALA A 494 -9.32 64.67 9.39
N ILE A 495 -8.28 64.79 8.54
CA ILE A 495 -7.78 66.06 8.02
C ILE A 495 -8.88 66.82 7.26
N ALA A 496 -9.63 66.14 6.38
CA ALA A 496 -10.72 66.75 5.64
C ALA A 496 -11.85 67.26 6.57
N LEU A 497 -12.17 66.51 7.63
CA LEU A 497 -13.15 66.92 8.63
C LEU A 497 -12.70 68.17 9.40
N TRP A 498 -11.46 68.19 9.89
CA TRP A 498 -10.93 69.33 10.66
C TRP A 498 -10.73 70.58 9.80
N ASN A 499 -10.30 70.44 8.55
CA ASN A 499 -10.27 71.54 7.59
C ASN A 499 -11.66 72.13 7.39
N ARG A 500 -12.69 71.30 7.14
CA ARG A 500 -14.08 71.76 7.02
C ARG A 500 -14.58 72.48 8.29
N GLN A 501 -14.16 72.02 9.48
CA GLN A 501 -14.47 72.70 10.75
C GLN A 501 -13.77 74.06 10.86
N ILE A 502 -12.48 74.17 10.52
CA ILE A 502 -11.74 75.44 10.46
C ILE A 502 -12.45 76.42 9.52
N GLU A 503 -12.77 76.01 8.30
CA GLU A 503 -13.50 76.85 7.33
C GLU A 503 -14.85 77.32 7.88
N THR A 504 -15.59 76.43 8.54
CA THR A 504 -16.88 76.77 9.15
C THR A 504 -16.74 77.79 10.28
N ILE A 505 -15.68 77.71 11.10
CA ILE A 505 -15.42 78.67 12.18
C ILE A 505 -14.94 80.02 11.62
N GLU A 506 -14.08 80.00 10.59
CA GLU A 506 -13.57 81.19 9.91
C GLU A 506 -14.66 81.95 9.12
N ASP A 507 -15.55 81.25 8.41
CA ASP A 507 -16.54 81.88 7.51
C ASP A 507 -17.88 82.21 8.19
N LYS A 508 -18.23 81.55 9.30
CA LYS A 508 -19.53 81.78 9.99
C LYS A 508 -19.74 83.25 10.42
N PRO A 509 -18.77 83.98 11.00
CA PRO A 509 -18.96 85.39 11.34
C PRO A 509 -19.30 86.28 10.12
N ILE A 510 -18.75 85.96 8.95
CA ILE A 510 -19.02 86.67 7.69
C ILE A 510 -20.48 86.43 7.26
N LEU A 511 -20.94 85.18 7.34
CA LEU A 511 -22.30 84.82 6.94
C LEU A 511 -23.36 85.33 7.92
N GLU A 512 -23.09 85.33 9.23
CA GLU A 512 -23.98 85.93 10.23
C GLU A 512 -24.02 87.47 10.13
N LEU A 513 -22.90 88.13 9.81
CA LEU A 513 -22.88 89.56 9.48
C LEU A 513 -23.75 89.85 8.24
N ALA A 514 -23.64 89.03 7.20
CA ALA A 514 -24.47 89.16 6.00
C ALA A 514 -25.97 89.00 6.30
N LYS A 515 -26.35 87.97 7.06
CA LYS A 515 -27.74 87.78 7.54
C LYS A 515 -28.23 88.97 8.38
N GLY A 516 -27.38 89.51 9.25
CA GLY A 516 -27.69 90.70 10.05
C GLY A 516 -27.94 91.95 9.21
N LEU A 517 -27.15 92.18 8.16
CA LEU A 517 -27.36 93.27 7.20
C LEU A 517 -28.66 93.09 6.40
N ALA A 518 -29.01 91.85 6.02
CA ALA A 518 -30.27 91.56 5.33
C ALA A 518 -31.49 91.80 6.23
N ALA A 519 -31.42 91.39 7.49
CA ALA A 519 -32.47 91.64 8.49
C ALA A 519 -32.68 93.14 8.79
N GLN A 520 -31.68 93.98 8.53
CA GLN A 520 -31.78 95.45 8.59
C GLN A 520 -32.29 96.07 7.26
N GLY A 521 -32.70 95.25 6.29
CA GLY A 521 -33.16 95.69 4.96
C GLY A 521 -32.04 96.05 3.97
N ASN A 522 -30.77 96.01 4.38
CA ASN A 522 -29.63 96.34 3.52
C ASN A 522 -29.17 95.13 2.69
N LEU A 523 -30.05 94.66 1.80
CA LEU A 523 -29.84 93.48 0.97
C LEU A 523 -28.60 93.59 0.08
N LEU A 524 -28.25 94.79 -0.41
CA LEU A 524 -27.05 94.99 -1.23
C LEU A 524 -25.75 94.78 -0.42
N ALA A 525 -25.65 95.31 0.79
CA ALA A 525 -24.50 95.06 1.65
C ALA A 525 -24.45 93.60 2.14
N ALA A 526 -25.61 92.99 2.41
CA ALA A 526 -25.71 91.58 2.75
C ALA A 526 -25.17 90.67 1.63
N ILE A 527 -25.57 90.92 0.38
CA ILE A 527 -25.07 90.21 -0.80
C ILE A 527 -23.55 90.38 -0.94
N GLN A 528 -23.01 91.59 -0.71
CA GLN A 528 -21.56 91.80 -0.75
C GLN A 528 -20.82 91.05 0.37
N ALA A 529 -21.36 91.04 1.59
CA ALA A 529 -20.77 90.31 2.72
C ALA A 529 -20.79 88.79 2.51
N ALA A 530 -21.92 88.20 2.13
CA ALA A 530 -22.01 86.75 1.88
C ALA A 530 -21.11 86.30 0.70
N ARG A 531 -20.91 87.14 -0.32
CA ARG A 531 -19.98 86.88 -1.42
C ARG A 531 -18.50 86.89 -1.02
N GLN A 532 -18.14 87.27 0.22
CA GLN A 532 -16.77 87.10 0.74
C GLN A 532 -16.46 85.64 1.09
N VAL A 533 -17.49 84.80 1.33
CA VAL A 533 -17.33 83.35 1.48
C VAL A 533 -16.93 82.76 0.13
N LYS A 534 -15.68 82.29 0.03
CA LYS A 534 -15.10 81.86 -1.26
C LYS A 534 -15.72 80.56 -1.75
N GLN A 535 -15.79 80.43 -3.08
CA GLN A 535 -16.09 79.16 -3.74
C GLN A 535 -15.15 78.05 -3.22
N GLN A 536 -15.67 76.82 -3.09
CA GLN A 536 -15.04 75.64 -2.46
C GLN A 536 -15.00 75.60 -0.92
N ARG A 537 -15.27 76.69 -0.19
CA ARG A 537 -15.33 76.69 1.29
C ARG A 537 -16.59 76.00 1.84
N ALA A 538 -16.49 75.44 3.04
CA ALA A 538 -17.55 74.72 3.76
C ALA A 538 -18.94 75.39 3.77
N LEU A 539 -19.02 76.72 3.95
CA LEU A 539 -20.27 77.49 4.03
C LEU A 539 -20.68 78.15 2.70
N TYR A 540 -19.95 77.94 1.60
CA TYR A 540 -20.23 78.58 0.31
C TYR A 540 -21.64 78.29 -0.22
N SER A 541 -22.15 77.08 -0.01
CA SER A 541 -23.51 76.69 -0.45
C SER A 541 -24.61 77.45 0.30
N GLU A 542 -24.46 77.64 1.62
CA GLU A 542 -25.40 78.41 2.45
C GLU A 542 -25.33 79.91 2.11
N ALA A 543 -24.11 80.44 1.94
CA ALA A 543 -23.89 81.83 1.52
C ALA A 543 -24.49 82.11 0.12
N GLN A 544 -24.29 81.20 -0.84
CA GLN A 544 -24.86 81.34 -2.19
C GLN A 544 -26.39 81.19 -2.21
N ALA A 545 -26.97 80.36 -1.34
CA ALA A 545 -28.42 80.28 -1.17
C ALA A 545 -28.98 81.61 -0.66
N ALA A 546 -28.40 82.17 0.42
CA ALA A 546 -28.81 83.46 0.98
C ALA A 546 -28.65 84.61 -0.03
N VAL A 547 -27.53 84.67 -0.78
CA VAL A 547 -27.34 85.62 -1.89
C VAL A 547 -28.43 85.50 -2.95
N SER A 548 -28.84 84.27 -3.28
CA SER A 548 -29.87 84.02 -4.30
C SER A 548 -31.26 84.46 -3.83
N GLU A 549 -31.58 84.24 -2.54
CA GLU A 549 -32.80 84.73 -1.90
C GLU A 549 -32.87 86.26 -1.90
N TRP A 550 -31.81 86.94 -1.45
CA TRP A 550 -31.76 88.41 -1.37
C TRP A 550 -31.77 89.08 -2.76
N VAL A 551 -31.11 88.47 -3.76
CA VAL A 551 -31.25 88.91 -5.17
C VAL A 551 -32.70 88.75 -5.63
N GLY A 552 -33.38 87.65 -5.29
CA GLY A 552 -34.80 87.45 -5.58
C GLY A 552 -35.68 88.52 -4.93
N GLN A 553 -35.46 88.85 -3.66
CA GLN A 553 -36.17 89.91 -2.95
C GLN A 553 -35.99 91.28 -3.61
N ILE A 554 -34.75 91.65 -4.01
CA ILE A 554 -34.49 92.88 -4.76
C ILE A 554 -35.23 92.87 -6.11
N GLN A 555 -35.15 91.78 -6.87
CA GLN A 555 -35.79 91.67 -8.19
C GLN A 555 -37.33 91.73 -8.10
N ILE A 556 -37.95 91.22 -7.03
CA ILE A 556 -39.39 91.41 -6.78
C ILE A 556 -39.72 92.89 -6.62
N VAL A 557 -38.89 93.66 -5.92
CA VAL A 557 -39.09 95.11 -5.73
C VAL A 557 -38.81 95.90 -7.02
N GLU A 558 -37.84 95.49 -7.84
CA GLU A 558 -37.58 96.07 -9.17
C GLU A 558 -38.73 95.81 -10.17
N ASP A 559 -39.19 94.56 -10.25
CA ASP A 559 -40.12 94.10 -11.30
C ASP A 559 -41.58 94.45 -10.98
N ARG A 560 -41.94 94.59 -9.69
CA ARG A 560 -43.34 94.78 -9.27
C ARG A 560 -43.98 96.05 -9.84
N PRO A 561 -43.35 97.24 -9.82
CA PRO A 561 -43.89 98.43 -10.48
C PRO A 561 -44.07 98.26 -12.00
N ILE A 562 -43.28 97.40 -12.65
CA ILE A 562 -43.43 97.09 -14.09
C ILE A 562 -44.69 96.25 -14.31
N LEU A 563 -44.91 95.23 -13.48
CA LEU A 563 -46.10 94.38 -13.55
C LEU A 563 -47.38 95.14 -13.17
N GLU A 564 -47.33 96.02 -12.18
CA GLU A 564 -48.43 96.90 -11.80
C GLU A 564 -48.75 97.92 -12.89
N LYS A 565 -47.73 98.53 -13.52
CA LYS A 565 -47.92 99.39 -14.70
C LYS A 565 -48.55 98.64 -15.87
N ALA A 566 -48.12 97.40 -16.13
CA ALA A 566 -48.73 96.55 -17.14
C ALA A 566 -50.21 96.26 -16.83
N ALA A 567 -50.54 95.94 -15.57
CA ALA A 567 -51.91 95.73 -15.13
C ALA A 567 -52.80 96.97 -15.26
N ASN A 568 -52.27 98.16 -14.94
CA ASN A 568 -52.99 99.42 -15.13
C ASN A 568 -53.25 99.70 -16.62
N LEU A 569 -52.26 99.53 -17.49
CA LEU A 569 -52.44 99.65 -18.95
C LEU A 569 -53.48 98.67 -19.50
N ALA A 570 -53.62 97.47 -18.91
CA ALA A 570 -54.67 96.52 -19.27
C ALA A 570 -56.05 96.97 -18.79
N ALA A 571 -56.15 97.52 -17.58
CA ALA A 571 -57.39 98.08 -17.03
C ALA A 571 -57.87 99.33 -17.82
N GLU A 572 -56.94 100.11 -18.36
CA GLU A 572 -57.18 101.22 -19.29
C GLU A 572 -57.57 100.73 -20.72
N GLY A 573 -57.65 99.43 -20.96
CA GLY A 573 -58.01 98.81 -22.24
C GLY A 573 -56.85 98.69 -23.25
N SER A 574 -55.65 99.16 -22.91
CA SER A 574 -54.44 99.13 -23.75
C SER A 574 -53.71 97.78 -23.66
N LEU A 575 -54.44 96.68 -23.92
CA LEU A 575 -53.98 95.30 -23.71
C LEU A 575 -52.66 94.98 -24.44
N ILE A 576 -52.43 95.54 -25.63
CA ILE A 576 -51.17 95.34 -26.39
C ILE A 576 -49.98 95.97 -25.65
N ALA A 577 -50.15 97.20 -25.13
CA ALA A 577 -49.09 97.88 -24.37
C ALA A 577 -48.87 97.23 -22.99
N ALA A 578 -49.92 96.70 -22.37
CA ALA A 578 -49.83 95.90 -21.15
C ALA A 578 -48.98 94.64 -21.35
N ILE A 579 -49.28 93.86 -22.40
CA ILE A 579 -48.51 92.66 -22.77
C ILE A 579 -47.04 93.01 -23.05
N GLN A 580 -46.77 94.05 -23.84
CA GLN A 580 -45.41 94.53 -24.11
C GLN A 580 -44.67 94.98 -22.84
N THR A 581 -45.37 95.61 -21.89
CA THR A 581 -44.78 96.05 -20.61
C THR A 581 -44.48 94.88 -19.69
N ALA A 582 -45.35 93.87 -19.61
CA ALA A 582 -45.07 92.67 -18.82
C ALA A 582 -43.96 91.79 -19.45
N TYR A 583 -43.78 91.82 -20.78
CA TYR A 583 -42.71 91.08 -21.46
C TYR A 583 -41.29 91.55 -21.11
N SER A 584 -41.09 92.74 -20.52
CA SER A 584 -39.76 93.14 -20.05
C SER A 584 -39.32 92.42 -18.76
N ILE A 585 -40.22 91.71 -18.08
CA ILE A 585 -39.86 90.79 -16.99
C ILE A 585 -39.37 89.49 -17.64
N THR A 586 -38.06 89.27 -17.62
CA THR A 586 -37.40 88.18 -18.36
C THR A 586 -37.44 86.84 -17.62
N ALA A 587 -37.36 85.74 -18.37
CA ALA A 587 -37.26 84.38 -17.79
C ALA A 587 -36.11 84.28 -16.77
N GLY A 588 -36.40 83.70 -15.60
CA GLY A 588 -35.47 83.63 -14.46
C GLY A 588 -35.64 84.73 -13.41
N ARG A 589 -36.38 85.81 -13.70
CA ARG A 589 -36.85 86.77 -12.68
C ARG A 589 -37.97 86.14 -11.81
N PRO A 590 -38.09 86.44 -10.50
CA PRO A 590 -39.10 85.83 -9.64
C PRO A 590 -40.55 86.08 -10.07
N LEU A 591 -40.86 87.29 -10.56
CA LEU A 591 -42.21 87.64 -11.02
C LEU A 591 -42.53 87.15 -12.44
N TYR A 592 -41.60 86.46 -13.12
CA TYR A 592 -41.79 85.99 -14.50
C TYR A 592 -43.06 85.15 -14.69
N ASN A 593 -43.33 84.22 -13.78
CA ASN A 593 -44.52 83.36 -13.88
C ASN A 593 -45.82 84.16 -13.68
N GLU A 594 -45.81 85.18 -12.82
CA GLU A 594 -46.94 86.08 -12.59
C GLU A 594 -47.20 86.95 -13.83
N ALA A 595 -46.12 87.47 -14.43
CA ALA A 595 -46.14 88.23 -15.68
C ALA A 595 -46.64 87.40 -16.88
N GLN A 596 -46.14 86.18 -17.08
CA GLN A 596 -46.63 85.28 -18.14
C GLN A 596 -48.10 84.90 -17.94
N ALA A 597 -48.53 84.64 -16.70
CA ALA A 597 -49.93 84.39 -16.40
C ALA A 597 -50.81 85.62 -16.65
N ALA A 598 -50.29 86.85 -16.49
CA ALA A 598 -50.99 88.09 -16.84
C ALA A 598 -51.07 88.29 -18.36
N ILE A 599 -49.96 88.12 -19.08
CA ILE A 599 -49.89 88.17 -20.55
C ILE A 599 -50.89 87.20 -21.19
N ALA A 600 -50.93 85.94 -20.74
CA ALA A 600 -51.84 84.94 -21.28
C ALA A 600 -53.33 85.33 -21.10
N ARG A 601 -53.68 85.96 -19.96
CA ARG A 601 -55.02 86.50 -19.72
C ARG A 601 -55.34 87.64 -20.69
N TRP A 602 -54.45 88.63 -20.82
CA TRP A 602 -54.66 89.78 -21.72
C TRP A 602 -54.67 89.39 -23.20
N GLN A 603 -53.89 88.39 -23.61
CA GLN A 603 -53.92 87.86 -24.97
C GLN A 603 -55.29 87.24 -25.27
N SER A 604 -55.82 86.41 -24.38
CA SER A 604 -57.17 85.84 -24.56
C SER A 604 -58.28 86.90 -24.62
N GLN A 605 -58.08 88.05 -23.97
CA GLN A 605 -59.00 89.20 -24.04
C GLN A 605 -58.88 89.94 -25.38
N LEU A 606 -57.67 90.11 -25.92
CA LEU A 606 -57.45 90.64 -27.28
C LEU A 606 -58.09 89.75 -28.34
N ASP A 607 -57.82 88.44 -28.27
CA ASP A 607 -58.34 87.46 -29.22
C ASP A 607 -59.89 87.44 -29.22
N ALA A 608 -60.50 87.58 -28.03
CA ALA A 608 -61.95 87.70 -27.88
C ALA A 608 -62.51 89.03 -28.43
N VAL A 609 -61.81 90.16 -28.22
CA VAL A 609 -62.20 91.46 -28.79
C VAL A 609 -62.13 91.43 -30.32
N ASP A 610 -61.07 90.89 -30.92
CA ASP A 610 -60.94 90.79 -32.38
C ASP A 610 -61.91 89.75 -32.98
N ALA A 611 -62.25 88.68 -32.26
CA ALA A 611 -63.32 87.76 -32.65
C ALA A 611 -64.69 88.45 -32.67
N ALA A 612 -65.03 89.23 -31.64
CA ALA A 612 -66.25 90.03 -31.62
C ALA A 612 -66.28 91.09 -32.73
N ARG A 613 -65.13 91.72 -33.02
CA ARG A 613 -64.97 92.69 -34.11
C ARG A 613 -65.20 92.07 -35.49
N LYS A 614 -64.72 90.83 -35.70
CA LYS A 614 -64.97 90.04 -36.93
C LYS A 614 -66.43 89.60 -37.05
N ALA A 615 -67.07 89.23 -35.94
CA ALA A 615 -68.51 88.89 -35.93
C ALA A 615 -69.39 90.09 -36.33
N LEU A 616 -69.07 91.30 -35.82
CA LEU A 616 -69.75 92.54 -36.19
C LEU A 616 -69.58 92.92 -37.67
N ALA A 617 -68.48 92.53 -38.31
CA ALA A 617 -68.26 92.75 -39.74
C ALA A 617 -69.01 91.76 -40.66
N GLY A 618 -69.66 90.73 -40.11
CA GLY A 618 -70.21 89.60 -40.86
C GLY A 618 -71.70 89.64 -41.20
N THR A 619 -72.39 90.79 -41.13
CA THR A 619 -73.88 90.84 -41.18
C THR A 619 -74.49 91.88 -42.13
N SER A 620 -74.54 91.57 -43.43
CA SER A 620 -75.60 92.03 -44.37
C SER A 620 -75.67 91.17 -45.66
N PRO A 621 -76.82 91.08 -46.38
CA PRO A 621 -77.14 89.95 -47.28
C PRO A 621 -77.49 90.32 -48.75
N TYR A 622 -77.98 89.32 -49.51
CA TYR A 622 -78.38 89.27 -50.96
C TYR A 622 -77.23 89.05 -51.96
N ASP A 623 -77.33 88.17 -52.99
CA ASP A 623 -78.35 87.14 -53.36
C ASP A 623 -77.65 85.92 -54.07
N THR A 624 -78.14 85.05 -54.97
CA THR A 624 -79.30 84.99 -55.92
C THR A 624 -79.68 83.51 -56.27
N GLN A 625 -80.66 83.29 -57.17
CA GLN A 625 -81.34 82.02 -57.47
C GLN A 625 -80.88 81.32 -58.78
N SER A 626 -81.09 79.99 -58.92
CA SER A 626 -82.13 79.37 -59.80
C SER A 626 -82.01 77.82 -59.94
N GLN A 627 -82.87 77.16 -60.75
CA GLN A 627 -83.28 75.73 -60.67
C GLN A 627 -83.00 74.87 -61.94
N ALA A 628 -82.92 73.53 -61.77
CA ALA A 628 -83.28 72.46 -62.75
C ALA A 628 -83.43 71.10 -61.99
N ILE A 629 -84.42 70.18 -62.18
CA ILE A 629 -85.07 69.56 -63.37
C ILE A 629 -84.18 68.43 -63.95
N ASP A 630 -84.56 67.14 -64.12
CA ASP A 630 -85.80 66.30 -63.91
C ASP A 630 -85.41 64.78 -64.14
N PRO A 631 -86.29 63.73 -64.17
CA PRO A 631 -87.64 63.46 -63.62
C PRO A 631 -87.82 62.01 -63.00
N LEU A 632 -89.08 61.62 -62.71
CA LEU A 632 -89.63 60.28 -62.31
C LEU A 632 -89.31 59.76 -60.89
#